data_AF-A0A8X6WLW4-F1
#
_entry.id   AF-A0A8X6WLW4-F1
#
_cell.length_a   1.000
_cell.length_b   1.000
_cell.length_c   1.000
_cell.angle_alpha   90.00
_cell.angle_beta   90.00
_cell.angle_gamma   90.00
#
_symmetry.space_group_name_H-M   'P 1'
#
loop_
_entity.id
_entity.type
_entity.pdbx_description
1 polymer ?
#
loop_
_entity_poly.entity_id
_entity_poly.type
_entity_poly.pdbx_seq_one_letter_code
_entity_poly.pdbx_strand_id
1 'polypeptide(L)'
;MCLNCLSDQHTISKCKSKHSCSVCGFRRNTLLHRQRESQRSLIYSASPLPRSRTPQRREFHSSARKVAASLSGTSRNKTVILPTAVVWVLNHSTGSCIQARAVLDSGSMSNIVTQDFANRLRLHKTELVLTYLQFRLEIKP
;
A
#
# COMPACT_ATOMS: atom_id res chain seq x y z
N MET A 1 17.67 8.62 -14.02
CA MET A 1 16.96 7.37 -13.65
C MET A 1 16.12 6.88 -14.83
N CYS A 2 16.39 5.66 -15.28
CA CYS A 2 15.81 5.04 -16.46
C CYS A 2 14.88 3.88 -16.06
N LEU A 3 13.61 3.91 -16.46
CA LEU A 3 12.64 2.85 -16.13
C LEU A 3 12.84 1.57 -16.97
N ASN A 4 13.64 1.62 -18.04
CA ASN A 4 13.88 0.44 -18.87
C ASN A 4 14.93 -0.49 -18.25
N CYS A 5 15.90 0.05 -17.52
CA CYS A 5 17.03 -0.71 -16.96
C CYS A 5 17.39 -0.36 -15.51
N LEU A 6 16.66 0.55 -14.86
CA LEU A 6 16.89 1.05 -13.50
C LEU A 6 18.21 1.81 -13.26
N SER A 7 18.98 2.11 -14.30
CA SER A 7 20.19 2.93 -14.19
C SER A 7 19.84 4.41 -13.93
N ASP A 8 20.60 5.07 -13.07
CA ASP A 8 20.52 6.51 -12.82
C ASP A 8 21.20 7.34 -13.92
N GLN A 9 22.17 6.77 -14.62
CA GLN A 9 23.08 7.41 -15.60
C GLN A 9 22.41 7.94 -16.89
N HIS A 10 21.15 7.59 -17.15
CA HIS A 10 20.46 8.06 -18.36
C HIS A 10 18.93 8.14 -18.19
N THR A 11 18.28 8.73 -19.19
CA THR A 11 16.81 8.79 -19.35
C THR A 11 16.33 7.65 -20.26
N ILE A 12 15.03 7.35 -20.20
CA ILE A 12 14.40 6.28 -20.99
C ILE A 12 14.71 6.39 -22.49
N SER A 13 14.70 7.61 -23.04
CA SER A 13 14.95 7.87 -24.46
C SER A 13 16.37 7.54 -24.90
N LYS A 14 17.36 7.66 -24.00
CA LYS A 14 18.78 7.35 -24.26
C LYS A 14 19.17 5.94 -23.83
N CYS A 15 18.19 5.10 -23.49
CA CYS A 15 18.46 3.75 -23.01
C CYS A 15 18.97 2.85 -24.14
N LYS A 16 20.19 2.34 -23.98
CA LYS A 16 20.82 1.37 -24.89
C LYS A 16 20.64 -0.08 -24.44
N SER A 17 19.94 -0.32 -23.32
CA SER A 17 19.66 -1.68 -22.87
C SER A 17 18.80 -2.42 -23.89
N LYS A 18 19.21 -3.66 -24.19
CA LYS A 18 18.48 -4.64 -25.00
C LYS A 18 17.49 -5.47 -24.17
N HIS A 19 17.46 -5.26 -22.86
CA HIS A 19 16.57 -5.99 -21.96
C HIS A 19 15.11 -5.59 -22.19
N SER A 20 14.25 -6.59 -22.31
CA SER A 20 12.79 -6.47 -22.32
C SER A 20 12.21 -7.28 -21.18
N CYS A 21 11.03 -6.87 -20.69
CA CYS A 21 10.37 -7.55 -19.59
C CYS A 21 10.07 -9.00 -19.96
N SER A 22 10.51 -9.95 -19.13
CA SER A 22 10.28 -11.39 -19.35
C SER A 22 8.81 -11.80 -19.26
N VAL A 23 7.96 -10.96 -18.65
CA VAL A 23 6.53 -11.23 -18.46
C VAL A 23 5.67 -10.69 -19.60
N CYS A 24 6.01 -9.54 -20.19
CA CYS A 24 5.19 -8.91 -21.23
C CYS A 24 5.92 -8.51 -22.53
N GLY A 25 7.22 -8.77 -22.64
CA GLY A 25 8.02 -8.46 -23.83
C GLY A 25 8.26 -6.98 -24.09
N PHE A 26 7.57 -6.07 -23.38
CA PHE A 26 7.77 -4.63 -23.55
C PHE A 26 9.10 -4.15 -22.98
N ARG A 27 9.60 -3.05 -23.56
CA ARG A 27 10.84 -2.39 -23.16
C ARG A 27 10.68 -1.69 -21.80
N ARG A 28 10.80 -2.46 -20.73
CA ARG A 28 10.76 -2.04 -19.32
C ARG A 28 11.57 -3.02 -18.47
N ASN A 29 12.04 -2.59 -17.30
CA ASN A 29 12.65 -3.53 -16.35
C ASN A 29 11.57 -4.50 -15.80
N THR A 30 11.89 -5.79 -15.70
CA THR A 30 10.94 -6.82 -15.22
C THR A 30 10.44 -6.54 -13.80
N LEU A 31 11.25 -5.93 -12.93
CA LEU A 31 10.85 -5.53 -11.57
C LEU A 31 9.76 -4.45 -11.56
N LEU A 32 9.63 -3.70 -12.67
CA LEU A 32 8.58 -2.68 -12.86
C LEU A 32 7.38 -3.24 -13.63
N HIS A 33 7.32 -4.55 -13.90
CA HIS A 33 6.15 -5.15 -14.50
C HIS A 33 4.96 -5.04 -13.55
N ARG A 34 3.89 -4.39 -14.02
CA ARG A 34 2.60 -4.38 -13.34
C ARG A 34 1.64 -5.22 -14.17
N GLN A 35 1.30 -6.39 -13.64
CA GLN A 35 0.28 -7.24 -14.23
C GLN A 35 -1.04 -6.47 -14.18
N ARG A 36 -1.50 -6.02 -15.34
CA ARG A 36 -2.86 -5.50 -15.50
C ARG A 36 -3.77 -6.71 -15.34
N GLU A 37 -4.27 -6.94 -14.14
CA GLU A 37 -5.56 -7.59 -13.98
C GLU A 37 -6.52 -6.80 -14.88
N SER A 38 -7.15 -7.50 -15.82
CA SER A 38 -7.91 -6.98 -16.93
C SER A 38 -8.88 -5.88 -16.48
N GLN A 39 -8.43 -4.62 -16.57
CA GLN A 39 -9.33 -3.49 -16.68
C GLN A 39 -10.04 -3.65 -18.00
N ARG A 40 -11.15 -4.38 -17.94
CA ARG A 40 -12.24 -4.36 -18.90
C ARG A 40 -12.52 -2.89 -19.15
N SER A 41 -12.01 -2.40 -20.26
CA SER A 41 -12.39 -1.15 -20.88
C SER A 41 -13.91 -1.14 -20.86
N LEU A 42 -14.53 -0.28 -20.05
CA LEU A 42 -15.95 -0.02 -20.14
C LEU A 42 -16.17 0.75 -21.45
N ILE A 43 -16.21 0.00 -22.55
CA ILE A 43 -16.81 0.44 -23.79
C ILE A 43 -18.30 0.13 -23.62
N TYR A 44 -19.06 1.21 -23.44
CA TYR A 44 -20.50 1.25 -23.50
C TYR A 44 -21.01 0.64 -24.81
N SER A 45 -21.82 -0.41 -24.74
CA SER A 45 -22.84 -0.77 -25.74
C SER A 45 -23.79 -1.85 -25.19
N ALA A 46 -25.06 -1.47 -25.12
CA ALA A 46 -26.34 -2.19 -25.09
C ALA A 46 -26.47 -3.68 -24.62
N SER A 47 -27.49 -3.88 -23.76
CA SER A 47 -28.17 -5.08 -23.19
C SER A 47 -28.59 -6.21 -24.19
N PRO A 48 -29.20 -7.38 -23.80
CA PRO A 48 -29.58 -7.93 -22.46
C PRO A 48 -29.28 -9.45 -22.16
N LEU A 49 -29.10 -9.76 -20.85
CA LEU A 49 -29.51 -10.92 -19.97
C LEU A 49 -29.75 -12.37 -20.52
N PRO A 50 -29.94 -13.43 -19.68
CA PRO A 50 -29.06 -14.06 -18.66
C PRO A 50 -29.04 -15.63 -18.72
N ARG A 51 -27.97 -16.35 -18.33
CA ARG A 51 -28.04 -17.82 -18.05
C ARG A 51 -27.09 -18.33 -16.94
N SER A 52 -27.73 -18.70 -15.82
CA SER A 52 -27.61 -19.89 -14.94
C SER A 52 -26.27 -20.65 -14.71
N ARG A 53 -25.95 -20.79 -13.39
CA ARG A 53 -25.41 -21.93 -12.61
C ARG A 53 -23.95 -22.42 -12.81
N THR A 54 -23.15 -22.29 -11.74
CA THR A 54 -22.71 -23.37 -10.82
C THR A 54 -21.85 -22.81 -9.66
N PRO A 55 -21.84 -23.42 -8.46
CA PRO A 55 -21.08 -22.92 -7.31
C PRO A 55 -19.69 -23.58 -7.24
N GLN A 56 -18.63 -22.84 -7.57
CA GLN A 56 -17.26 -23.29 -7.36
C GLN A 56 -16.65 -22.59 -6.13
N ARG A 57 -16.40 -23.41 -5.11
CA ARG A 57 -15.49 -23.27 -3.96
C ARG A 57 -14.65 -22.00 -3.98
N ARG A 58 -15.02 -21.02 -3.14
CA ARG A 58 -14.19 -19.85 -2.88
C ARG A 58 -13.03 -20.27 -1.97
N GLU A 59 -11.89 -20.56 -2.56
CA GLU A 59 -10.62 -20.51 -1.85
C GLU A 59 -10.37 -19.06 -1.46
N PHE A 60 -10.38 -18.79 -0.16
CA PHE A 60 -10.12 -17.48 0.42
C PHE A 60 -8.63 -17.17 0.28
N HIS A 61 -8.21 -16.78 -0.91
CA HIS A 61 -6.94 -16.06 -1.06
C HIS A 61 -7.18 -14.66 -0.51
N SER A 62 -6.74 -14.41 0.74
CA SER A 62 -6.63 -13.06 1.25
C SER A 62 -5.53 -12.34 0.48
N SER A 63 -5.86 -11.87 -0.72
CA SER A 63 -5.02 -10.94 -1.46
C SER A 63 -4.96 -9.66 -0.64
N ALA A 64 -3.94 -9.53 0.20
CA ALA A 64 -3.61 -8.28 0.87
C ALA A 64 -3.33 -7.23 -0.21
N ARG A 65 -4.39 -6.54 -0.62
CA ARG A 65 -4.37 -5.53 -1.66
C ARG A 65 -3.55 -4.37 -1.11
N LYS A 66 -2.28 -4.27 -1.51
CA LYS A 66 -1.43 -3.11 -1.22
C LYS A 66 -2.04 -1.89 -1.92
N VAL A 67 -2.87 -1.14 -1.20
CA VAL A 67 -3.42 0.12 -1.68
C VAL A 67 -2.35 1.19 -1.44
N ALA A 68 -1.63 1.53 -2.50
CA ALA A 68 -0.79 2.73 -2.50
C ALA A 68 -1.70 3.92 -2.81
N ALA A 69 -1.87 4.82 -1.83
CA ALA A 69 -2.55 6.09 -2.04
C ALA A 69 -1.53 7.12 -2.54
N SER A 70 -1.68 7.60 -3.77
CA SER A 70 -0.90 8.71 -4.32
C SER A 70 -1.84 9.86 -4.62
N LEU A 71 -1.68 10.97 -3.89
CA LEU A 71 -2.35 12.24 -4.15
C LEU A 71 -1.33 13.19 -4.80
N SER A 72 -1.65 13.68 -5.99
CA SER A 72 -0.85 14.69 -6.70
C SER A 72 -1.66 15.96 -6.83
N GLY A 73 -1.23 17.04 -6.18
CA GLY A 73 -1.85 18.36 -6.25
C GLY A 73 -0.78 19.43 -6.37
N THR A 74 -0.88 20.28 -7.40
CA THR A 74 0.02 21.41 -7.62
C THR A 74 -0.49 22.62 -6.82
N SER A 75 -0.10 22.73 -5.56
CA SER A 75 -0.33 23.94 -4.76
C SER A 75 0.92 24.82 -4.79
N ARG A 76 0.73 26.14 -4.99
CA ARG A 76 1.80 27.15 -4.94
C ARG A 76 2.34 27.34 -3.52
N ASN A 77 1.60 26.83 -2.52
CA ASN A 77 2.01 26.72 -1.13
C ASN A 77 2.55 25.30 -0.90
N LYS A 78 3.71 25.17 -0.23
CA LYS A 78 4.32 23.88 0.14
C LYS A 78 3.50 23.18 1.24
N THR A 79 2.31 22.71 0.90
CA THR A 79 1.47 21.92 1.80
C THR A 79 1.82 20.45 1.61
N VAL A 80 2.36 19.82 2.65
CA VAL A 80 2.58 18.37 2.68
C VAL A 80 1.27 17.70 3.10
N ILE A 81 0.75 16.81 2.26
CA ILE A 81 -0.43 15.99 2.59
C ILE A 81 0.08 14.63 3.08
N LEU A 82 -0.26 14.27 4.32
CA LEU A 82 0.04 12.95 4.85
C LEU A 82 -1.10 11.97 4.52
N PRO A 83 -0.81 10.78 3.97
CA PRO A 83 -1.82 9.75 3.77
C PRO A 83 -2.45 9.31 5.09
N THR A 84 -3.75 8.99 5.07
CA THR A 84 -4.44 8.41 6.23
C THR A 84 -5.12 7.11 5.86
N ALA A 85 -5.22 6.20 6.83
CA ALA A 85 -5.87 4.91 6.68
C ALA A 85 -6.82 4.66 7.86
N VAL A 86 -7.94 3.99 7.60
CA VAL A 86 -8.77 3.42 8.65
C VAL A 86 -8.28 1.99 8.90
N VAL A 87 -7.89 1.71 10.13
CA VAL A 87 -7.33 0.42 10.56
C VAL A 87 -8.19 -0.20 11.65
N TRP A 88 -8.18 -1.52 11.73
CA TRP A 88 -8.79 -2.29 12.81
C TRP A 88 -7.68 -2.89 13.66
N VAL A 89 -7.66 -2.55 14.94
CA VAL A 89 -6.63 -2.99 15.88
C VAL A 89 -7.25 -4.00 16.85
N LEU A 90 -6.64 -5.18 16.95
CA LEU A 90 -7.05 -6.21 17.89
C LEU A 90 -6.66 -5.80 19.31
N ASN A 91 -7.64 -5.72 20.20
CA ASN A 91 -7.43 -5.58 21.62
C ASN A 91 -7.22 -6.97 22.22
N HIS A 92 -5.97 -7.32 22.54
CA HIS A 92 -5.62 -8.63 23.09
C HIS A 92 -6.23 -8.91 24.47
N SER A 93 -6.54 -7.89 25.26
CA SER A 93 -7.17 -8.05 26.58
C SER A 93 -8.65 -8.41 26.51
N THR A 94 -9.33 -8.06 25.41
CA THR A 94 -10.79 -8.26 25.26
C THR A 94 -11.16 -9.14 24.07
N GLY A 95 -10.22 -9.41 23.16
CA GLY A 95 -10.47 -10.09 21.88
C GLY A 95 -11.21 -9.24 20.83
N SER A 96 -11.58 -7.99 21.16
CA SER A 96 -12.35 -7.12 20.27
C SER A 96 -11.47 -6.36 19.27
N CYS A 97 -12.01 -6.05 18.09
CA CYS A 97 -11.35 -5.18 17.12
C CYS A 97 -11.84 -3.74 17.28
N ILE A 98 -10.91 -2.80 17.47
CA ILE A 98 -11.20 -1.38 17.62
C ILE A 98 -10.78 -0.65 16.35
N GLN A 99 -11.71 0.09 15.74
CA GLN A 99 -11.41 0.93 14.59
C GLN A 99 -10.64 2.19 15.01
N ALA A 100 -9.62 2.55 14.23
CA ALA A 100 -8.84 3.76 14.39
C ALA A 100 -8.49 4.39 13.05
N ARG A 101 -8.13 5.68 13.07
CA ARG A 101 -7.54 6.37 11.93
C ARG A 101 -6.04 6.54 12.18
N ALA A 102 -5.23 6.02 11.28
CA ALA A 102 -3.78 6.15 11.29
C ALA A 102 -3.34 7.21 10.27
N VAL A 103 -2.36 8.02 10.64
CA VAL A 103 -1.59 8.86 9.71
C VAL A 103 -0.33 8.09 9.33
N LEU A 104 -0.06 7.96 8.04
CA LEU A 104 1.10 7.23 7.52
C LEU A 104 2.22 8.22 7.22
N ASP A 105 3.15 8.37 8.15
CA ASP A 105 4.25 9.32 8.05
C ASP A 105 5.60 8.61 7.98
N SER A 106 6.19 8.56 6.78
CA SER A 106 7.53 8.00 6.57
C SER A 106 8.65 8.92 7.05
N GLY A 107 8.35 10.17 7.39
CA GLY A 107 9.30 11.13 7.95
C GLY A 107 9.42 11.07 9.47
N SER A 108 8.50 10.37 10.14
CA SER A 108 8.54 10.17 11.59
C SER A 108 9.52 9.07 11.99
N MET A 109 10.33 9.33 13.02
CA MET A 109 11.27 8.34 13.61
C MET A 109 10.60 7.39 14.62
N SER A 110 9.32 7.58 14.91
CA SER A 110 8.58 6.84 15.94
C SER A 110 7.10 6.74 15.59
N ASN A 111 6.45 5.71 16.12
CA ASN A 111 5.01 5.51 16.00
C ASN A 111 4.35 5.90 17.31
N ILE A 112 3.35 6.77 17.23
CA ILE A 112 2.63 7.27 18.41
C ILE A 112 1.15 6.94 18.31
N VAL A 113 0.52 6.75 19.46
CA VAL A 113 -0.93 6.60 19.59
C VAL A 113 -1.42 7.59 20.63
N THR A 114 -2.66 8.05 20.48
CA THR A 114 -3.28 8.90 21.50
C THR A 114 -3.43 8.13 22.81
N GLN A 115 -3.30 8.83 23.94
CA GLN A 115 -3.47 8.23 25.27
C GLN A 115 -4.84 7.56 25.45
N ASP A 116 -5.91 8.17 24.92
CA ASP A 116 -7.25 7.59 24.90
C ASP A 116 -7.28 6.23 24.19
N PHE A 117 -6.73 6.17 22.98
CA PHE A 117 -6.68 4.92 22.21
C PHE A 117 -5.86 3.82 22.91
N ALA A 118 -4.74 4.18 23.53
CA ALA A 118 -3.95 3.25 24.35
C ALA A 118 -4.74 2.73 25.56
N ASN A 119 -5.50 3.59 26.25
CA ASN A 119 -6.37 3.20 27.36
C ASN A 119 -7.49 2.26 26.90
N ARG A 120 -8.11 2.54 25.75
CA ARG A 120 -9.16 1.68 25.14
C ARG A 120 -8.62 0.31 24.77
N LEU A 121 -7.37 0.24 24.30
CA LEU A 121 -6.65 -1.02 24.03
C LEU A 121 -6.14 -1.70 25.31
N ARG A 122 -6.23 -1.05 26.47
CA ARG A 122 -5.70 -1.53 27.77
C ARG A 122 -4.20 -1.86 27.69
N LEU A 123 -3.45 -1.08 26.93
CA LEU A 123 -2.00 -1.27 26.82
C LEU A 123 -1.32 -0.92 28.15
N HIS A 124 -0.31 -1.72 28.51
CA HIS A 124 0.57 -1.38 29.62
C HIS A 124 1.36 -0.12 29.27
N LYS A 125 1.47 0.80 30.22
CA LYS A 125 2.24 2.03 30.06
C LYS A 125 3.58 1.81 30.74
N THR A 126 4.64 1.97 29.98
CA THR A 126 5.99 1.99 30.50
C THR A 126 6.50 3.41 30.32
N GLU A 127 7.00 4.02 31.38
CA GLU A 127 7.73 5.28 31.24
C GLU A 127 9.01 5.02 30.46
N LEU A 128 9.11 5.62 29.28
CA LEU A 128 10.34 5.62 28.53
C LEU A 128 11.19 6.79 29.00
N VAL A 129 12.27 6.50 29.73
CA VAL A 129 13.38 7.44 29.88
C VAL A 129 14.05 7.54 28.51
N LEU A 130 13.78 8.62 27.77
CA LEU A 130 14.27 8.80 26.41
C LEU A 130 15.77 9.13 26.40
N THR A 131 16.59 8.09 26.42
CA THR A 131 17.97 8.15 25.90
C THR A 131 17.97 7.38 24.59
N TYR A 132 17.72 8.07 23.47
CA TYR A 132 17.74 7.57 22.07
C TYR A 132 17.53 6.06 21.88
N LEU A 133 16.30 5.60 21.62
CA LEU A 133 16.05 4.22 21.18
C LEU A 133 15.17 4.17 19.93
N GLN A 134 15.74 3.56 18.91
CA GLN A 134 15.15 3.23 17.62
C GLN A 134 14.24 2.01 17.77
N PHE A 135 12.92 2.21 17.65
CA PHE A 135 11.96 1.11 17.69
C PHE A 135 11.77 0.52 16.29
N ARG A 136 12.19 -0.74 16.14
CA ARG A 136 11.92 -1.58 14.96
C ARG A 136 10.60 -2.31 15.15
N LEU A 137 9.59 -1.97 14.36
CA LEU A 137 8.37 -2.79 14.26
C LEU A 137 8.64 -3.93 13.28
N GLU A 138 8.70 -5.16 13.78
CA GLU A 138 8.63 -6.37 12.94
C GLU A 138 7.16 -6.72 12.70
N ILE A 139 6.72 -6.54 11.46
CA ILE A 139 5.47 -7.13 10.98
C ILE A 139 5.84 -8.51 10.44
N LYS A 140 5.49 -9.57 11.18
CA LYS A 140 5.58 -10.94 10.67
C LYS A 140 4.47 -11.17 9.62
N PRO A 141 4.78 -11.96 8.56
CA PRO A 141 3.92 -12.13 7.39
C PRO A 141 2.58 -12.81 7.70
#